data_AF-A0A4U6D0Z4-F1
#
_entry.id   AF-A0A4U6D0Z4-F1
#
_cell.length_a   1.000
_cell.length_b   1.000
_cell.length_c   1.000
_cell.angle_alpha   90.00
_cell.angle_beta   90.00
_cell.angle_gamma   90.00
#
_symmetry.space_group_name_H-M   'P 1'
#
loop_
_entity.id
_entity.type
_entity.pdbx_description
1 polymer ?
#
loop_
_entity_poly.entity_id
_entity_poly.type
_entity_poly.pdbx_seq_one_letter_code
_entity_poly.pdbx_strand_id
1 'polypeptide(L)'
;MKKITWIVASMLTIGMLTFSSCSEKTKNSADETAEAAKNDAKENLDEAKSDMKDAGDDFKSKFKDEKESMKTDIDGAISKIDNKIEEADAKMDKATAKEKDKWKERKIELQKEKEDLKESLNKMQAETDEKWDNFKSETRTKMDKIKADLKD
;
A
#
# COMPACT_ATOMS: atom_id res chain seq x y z
N MET A 1 -30.00 18.15 -0.12
CA MET A 1 -30.17 18.91 -1.38
C MET A 1 -29.11 18.40 -2.35
N LYS A 2 -29.55 17.65 -3.37
CA LYS A 2 -28.74 17.08 -4.46
C LYS A 2 -28.63 18.15 -5.54
N LYS A 3 -27.45 18.68 -5.91
CA LYS A 3 -27.07 19.25 -7.23
C LYS A 3 -25.59 19.70 -7.23
N ILE A 4 -24.61 18.79 -7.33
CA ILE A 4 -23.21 19.16 -7.68
C ILE A 4 -22.66 18.11 -8.67
N THR A 5 -23.33 17.98 -9.80
CA THR A 5 -22.90 17.11 -10.91
C THR A 5 -23.36 17.72 -12.23
N TRP A 6 -22.84 18.90 -12.63
CA TRP A 6 -23.05 19.40 -14.00
C TRP A 6 -22.16 20.57 -14.46
N ILE A 7 -20.83 20.53 -14.25
CA ILE A 7 -19.91 21.48 -14.90
C ILE A 7 -18.63 20.77 -15.36
N VAL A 8 -18.75 19.84 -16.31
CA VAL A 8 -17.63 19.36 -17.14
C VAL A 8 -18.17 19.11 -18.55
N ALA A 9 -18.58 20.16 -19.24
CA ALA A 9 -19.00 20.09 -20.65
C ALA A 9 -19.14 21.49 -21.25
N SER A 10 -18.05 22.25 -21.41
CA SER A 10 -17.99 23.39 -22.35
C SER A 10 -16.60 24.03 -22.36
N MET A 11 -15.62 23.42 -23.01
CA MET A 11 -14.46 24.14 -23.55
C MET A 11 -13.79 23.28 -24.63
N LEU A 12 -14.46 23.12 -25.78
CA LEU A 12 -13.88 22.44 -26.95
C LEU A 12 -14.41 22.97 -28.28
N THR A 13 -14.75 24.27 -28.36
CA THR A 13 -15.24 24.90 -29.60
C THR A 13 -14.86 26.37 -29.71
N ILE A 14 -13.56 26.70 -29.72
CA ILE A 14 -13.08 27.95 -30.35
C ILE A 14 -11.75 27.61 -31.04
N GLY A 15 -11.81 27.28 -32.33
CA GLY A 15 -10.59 26.95 -33.09
C GLY A 15 -10.81 26.67 -34.57
N MET A 16 -11.92 27.11 -35.17
CA MET A 16 -12.15 26.94 -36.61
C MET A 16 -12.85 28.15 -37.22
N LEU A 17 -12.26 29.35 -37.12
CA LEU A 17 -12.59 30.46 -38.03
C LEU A 17 -11.41 31.43 -38.08
N THR A 18 -10.46 31.19 -39.00
CA THR A 18 -9.80 32.22 -39.84
C THR A 18 -8.65 31.59 -40.66
N PHE A 19 -8.97 30.97 -41.79
CA PHE A 19 -8.03 30.84 -42.91
C PHE A 19 -8.72 31.32 -44.18
N SER A 20 -8.71 32.63 -44.37
CA SER A 20 -8.97 33.30 -45.65
C SER A 20 -8.25 34.64 -45.63
N SER A 21 -6.95 34.60 -45.90
CA SER A 21 -6.22 35.63 -46.66
C SER A 21 -4.74 35.29 -46.63
N CYS A 22 -4.23 34.76 -47.74
CA CYS A 22 -2.81 34.79 -48.03
C CYS A 22 -2.40 36.25 -48.32
N SER A 23 -1.56 36.81 -47.47
CA SER A 23 -0.64 37.89 -47.82
C SER A 23 0.77 37.41 -47.47
N GLU A 24 1.70 37.54 -48.42
CA GLU A 24 3.07 37.00 -48.43
C GLU A 24 4.04 37.58 -47.36
N LYS A 25 3.53 38.04 -46.20
CA LYS A 25 4.34 38.63 -45.12
C LYS A 25 4.37 37.84 -43.79
N THR A 26 3.90 36.60 -43.76
CA THR A 26 3.90 35.77 -42.53
C THR A 26 4.72 34.49 -42.69
N LYS A 27 5.79 34.52 -43.49
CA LYS A 27 6.68 33.35 -43.66
C LYS A 27 7.89 33.36 -42.72
N ASN A 28 8.07 34.40 -41.91
CA ASN A 28 9.27 34.56 -41.06
C ASN A 28 8.99 34.55 -39.54
N SER A 29 7.74 34.34 -39.11
CA SER A 29 7.39 34.31 -37.67
C SER A 29 6.67 33.03 -37.25
N ALA A 30 6.51 32.06 -38.15
CA ALA A 30 5.90 30.76 -37.85
C ALA A 30 6.93 29.71 -37.41
N ASP A 31 8.22 29.87 -37.73
CA ASP A 31 9.28 28.96 -37.28
C ASP A 31 9.67 29.20 -35.81
N GLU A 32 9.77 30.46 -35.34
CA GLU A 32 10.13 30.72 -33.94
C GLU A 32 9.03 30.34 -32.94
N THR A 33 7.75 30.50 -33.32
CA THR A 33 6.62 30.12 -32.43
C THR A 33 6.40 28.60 -32.40
N ALA A 34 6.70 27.89 -33.49
CA ALA A 34 6.59 26.43 -33.53
C ALA A 34 7.74 25.72 -32.80
N GLU A 35 8.96 26.27 -32.85
CA GLU A 35 10.12 25.71 -32.12
C GLU A 35 10.08 26.03 -30.63
N ALA A 36 9.61 27.22 -30.22
CA ALA A 36 9.36 27.54 -28.81
C ALA A 36 8.27 26.63 -28.20
N ALA A 37 7.15 26.43 -28.90
CA ALA A 37 6.08 25.54 -28.45
C ALA A 37 6.51 24.06 -28.39
N LYS A 38 7.41 23.60 -29.26
CA LYS A 38 7.98 22.24 -29.19
C LYS A 38 8.96 22.07 -28.03
N ASN A 39 9.78 23.08 -27.73
CA ASN A 39 10.73 23.00 -26.62
C ASN A 39 10.01 23.06 -25.28
N ASP A 40 9.04 23.96 -25.10
CA ASP A 40 8.19 23.99 -23.90
C ASP A 40 7.38 22.67 -23.77
N ALA A 41 6.82 22.14 -24.85
CA ALA A 41 6.09 20.87 -24.78
C ALA A 41 7.00 19.67 -24.49
N LYS A 42 8.27 19.70 -24.91
CA LYS A 42 9.26 18.65 -24.58
C LYS A 42 9.70 18.75 -23.12
N GLU A 43 10.01 19.95 -22.64
CA GLU A 43 10.39 20.15 -21.24
C GLU A 43 9.26 19.76 -20.29
N ASN A 44 8.02 20.19 -20.56
CA ASN A 44 6.86 19.78 -19.75
C ASN A 44 6.58 18.27 -19.82
N LEU A 45 6.85 17.62 -20.96
CA LEU A 45 6.67 16.17 -21.10
C LEU A 45 7.78 15.38 -20.40
N ASP A 46 9.01 15.90 -20.38
CA ASP A 46 10.14 15.25 -19.72
C ASP A 46 10.16 15.51 -18.20
N GLU A 47 9.73 16.70 -17.73
CA GLU A 47 9.39 16.93 -16.32
C GLU A 47 8.23 16.05 -15.89
N ALA A 48 7.12 15.98 -16.64
CA ALA A 48 6.01 15.10 -16.28
C ALA A 48 6.40 13.61 -16.27
N LYS A 49 7.32 13.16 -17.14
CA LYS A 49 7.87 11.80 -17.08
C LYS A 49 8.80 11.61 -15.90
N SER A 50 9.63 12.60 -15.56
CA SER A 50 10.51 12.54 -14.39
C SER A 50 9.66 12.48 -13.13
N ASP A 51 8.72 13.41 -12.95
CA ASP A 51 7.81 13.45 -11.81
C ASP A 51 6.98 12.16 -11.70
N MET A 52 6.50 11.60 -12.81
CA MET A 52 5.75 10.35 -12.79
C MET A 52 6.64 9.13 -12.48
N LYS A 53 7.91 9.15 -12.90
CA LYS A 53 8.89 8.12 -12.56
C LYS A 53 9.34 8.22 -11.11
N ASP A 54 9.64 9.43 -10.65
CA ASP A 54 10.07 9.74 -9.29
C ASP A 54 8.92 9.46 -8.31
N ALA A 55 7.69 9.85 -8.63
CA ALA A 55 6.51 9.46 -7.84
C ALA A 55 6.28 7.95 -7.81
N GLY A 56 6.55 7.24 -8.92
CA GLY A 56 6.46 5.78 -9.00
C GLY A 56 7.53 5.06 -8.18
N ASP A 57 8.77 5.54 -8.23
CA ASP A 57 9.90 5.01 -7.47
C ASP A 57 9.73 5.30 -5.97
N ASP A 58 9.29 6.50 -5.59
CA ASP A 58 8.94 6.86 -4.21
C ASP A 58 7.80 6.01 -3.67
N PHE A 59 6.75 5.82 -4.47
CA PHE A 59 5.61 4.99 -4.10
C PHE A 59 6.04 3.53 -3.87
N LYS A 60 6.83 2.98 -4.79
CA LYS A 60 7.35 1.60 -4.69
C LYS A 60 8.26 1.43 -3.48
N SER A 61 9.10 2.42 -3.17
CA SER A 61 9.93 2.40 -1.96
C SER A 61 9.07 2.38 -0.71
N LYS A 62 8.11 3.31 -0.59
CA LYS A 62 7.19 3.37 0.56
C LYS A 62 6.40 2.09 0.73
N PHE A 63 5.90 1.50 -0.36
CA PHE A 63 5.17 0.24 -0.30
C PHE A 63 6.04 -0.92 0.20
N LYS A 64 7.30 -0.97 -0.24
CA LYS A 64 8.26 -1.96 0.25
C LYS A 64 8.56 -1.75 1.74
N ASP A 65 8.78 -0.52 2.16
CA ASP A 65 9.05 -0.17 3.56
C ASP A 65 7.85 -0.52 4.46
N GLU A 66 6.62 -0.27 4.01
CA GLU A 66 5.41 -0.68 4.72
C GLU A 66 5.30 -2.20 4.86
N LYS A 67 5.63 -2.96 3.81
CA LYS A 67 5.68 -4.43 3.86
C LYS A 67 6.74 -4.92 4.83
N GLU A 68 7.92 -4.31 4.86
CA GLU A 68 8.99 -4.67 5.78
C GLU A 68 8.64 -4.35 7.24
N SER A 69 8.00 -3.20 7.49
CA SER A 69 7.47 -2.86 8.81
C SER A 69 6.44 -3.88 9.26
N MET A 70 5.47 -4.23 8.40
CA MET A 70 4.44 -5.22 8.73
C MET A 70 5.06 -6.60 8.99
N LYS A 71 6.04 -7.01 8.19
CA LYS A 71 6.79 -8.25 8.42
C LYS A 71 7.40 -8.28 9.82
N THR A 72 8.06 -7.18 10.21
CA THR A 72 8.69 -7.04 11.53
C THR A 72 7.67 -7.13 12.66
N ASP A 73 6.51 -6.50 12.49
CA ASP A 73 5.43 -6.56 13.49
C ASP A 73 4.90 -8.00 13.65
N ILE A 74 4.66 -8.71 12.54
CA ILE A 74 4.21 -10.10 12.54
C ILE A 74 5.27 -11.02 13.18
N ASP A 75 6.53 -10.90 12.77
CA ASP A 75 7.66 -11.68 13.33
C ASP A 75 7.78 -11.43 14.85
N GLY A 76 7.59 -10.19 15.30
CA GLY A 76 7.56 -9.82 16.71
C GLY A 76 6.38 -10.44 17.47
N ALA A 77 5.20 -10.52 16.86
CA ALA A 77 4.04 -11.18 17.44
C ALA A 77 4.24 -12.70 17.55
N ILE A 78 4.78 -13.34 16.49
CA ILE A 78 5.15 -14.77 16.50
C ILE A 78 6.13 -15.07 17.63
N SER A 79 7.16 -14.24 17.79
CA SER A 79 8.17 -14.42 18.85
C SER A 79 7.56 -14.36 20.26
N LYS A 80 6.55 -13.51 20.47
CA LYS A 80 5.83 -13.44 21.76
C LYS A 80 4.99 -14.69 22.01
N ILE A 81 4.35 -15.23 20.97
CA ILE A 81 3.63 -16.49 21.07
C ILE A 81 4.59 -17.63 21.43
N ASP A 82 5.77 -17.68 20.80
CA ASP A 82 6.78 -18.71 21.09
C ASP A 82 7.23 -18.69 22.55
N ASN A 83 7.53 -17.50 23.09
CA ASN A 83 7.83 -17.36 24.51
C ASN A 83 6.68 -17.86 25.41
N LYS A 84 5.42 -17.64 25.01
CA LYS A 84 4.24 -18.08 25.77
C LYS A 84 4.01 -19.59 25.69
N ILE A 85 4.37 -20.20 24.56
CA ILE A 85 4.40 -21.67 24.43
C ILE A 85 5.47 -22.26 25.34
N GLU A 86 6.67 -21.67 25.39
CA GLU A 86 7.74 -22.11 26.29
C GLU A 86 7.35 -21.95 27.77
N GLU A 87 6.70 -20.83 28.13
CA GLU A 87 6.14 -20.64 29.48
C GLU A 87 5.09 -21.69 29.82
N ALA A 88 4.21 -22.04 28.87
CA ALA A 88 3.20 -23.08 29.06
C ALA A 88 3.85 -24.45 29.28
N ASP A 89 4.87 -24.80 28.50
CA ASP A 89 5.63 -26.05 28.66
C ASP A 89 6.32 -26.12 30.03
N ALA A 90 6.98 -25.05 30.45
CA ALA A 90 7.64 -24.99 31.76
C ALA A 90 6.64 -25.09 32.93
N LYS A 91 5.43 -24.53 32.78
CA LYS A 91 4.35 -24.66 33.77
C LYS A 91 3.76 -26.06 33.77
N MET A 92 3.61 -26.69 32.60
CA MET A 92 3.16 -28.08 32.48
C MET A 92 4.07 -29.01 33.26
N ASP A 93 5.40 -28.88 33.15
CA ASP A 93 6.34 -29.77 33.84
C ASP A 93 6.14 -29.83 35.36
N LYS A 94 5.72 -28.70 35.96
CA LYS A 94 5.53 -28.54 37.41
C LYS A 94 4.07 -28.73 37.86
N ALA A 95 3.14 -28.78 36.93
CA ALA A 95 1.70 -28.76 37.20
C ALA A 95 1.12 -30.14 37.51
N THR A 96 -0.02 -30.14 38.22
CA THR A 96 -0.83 -31.35 38.42
C THR A 96 -1.44 -31.85 37.10
N ALA A 97 -1.91 -33.10 37.04
CA ALA A 97 -2.50 -33.65 35.81
C ALA A 97 -3.66 -32.79 35.24
N LYS A 98 -4.54 -32.28 36.11
CA LYS A 98 -5.67 -31.43 35.72
C LYS A 98 -5.23 -30.07 35.16
N GLU A 99 -4.16 -29.49 35.72
CA GLU A 99 -3.61 -28.22 35.23
C GLU A 99 -2.82 -28.41 33.94
N LYS A 100 -2.11 -29.54 33.79
CA LYS A 100 -1.43 -29.91 32.55
C LYS A 100 -2.39 -29.92 31.36
N ASP A 101 -3.61 -30.43 31.54
CA ASP A 101 -4.58 -30.47 30.44
C ASP A 101 -5.01 -29.07 30.00
N LYS A 102 -5.22 -28.14 30.93
CA LYS A 102 -5.48 -26.72 30.61
C LYS A 102 -4.32 -26.08 29.85
N TRP A 103 -3.08 -26.36 30.26
CA TRP A 103 -1.91 -25.80 29.58
C TRP A 103 -1.69 -26.42 28.19
N LYS A 104 -2.02 -27.71 27.99
CA LYS A 104 -2.02 -28.32 26.65
C LYS A 104 -3.04 -27.65 25.73
N GLU A 105 -4.26 -27.42 26.22
CA GLU A 105 -5.29 -26.71 25.46
C GLU A 105 -4.81 -25.31 25.07
N ARG A 106 -4.28 -24.54 26.03
CA ARG A 106 -3.72 -23.22 25.74
C ARG A 106 -2.56 -23.27 24.74
N LYS A 107 -1.67 -24.26 24.84
CA LYS A 107 -0.57 -24.45 23.88
C LYS A 107 -1.08 -24.71 22.47
N ILE A 108 -2.15 -25.48 22.31
CA ILE A 108 -2.77 -25.75 21.00
C ILE A 108 -3.33 -24.46 20.41
N GLU A 109 -4.00 -23.62 21.21
CA GLU A 109 -4.49 -22.32 20.77
C GLU A 109 -3.36 -21.40 20.31
N LEU A 110 -2.30 -21.27 21.13
CA LEU A 110 -1.11 -20.48 20.80
C LEU A 110 -0.45 -20.96 19.50
N GLN A 111 -0.36 -22.28 19.29
CA GLN A 111 0.17 -22.83 18.04
C GLN A 111 -0.69 -22.46 16.84
N LYS A 112 -2.02 -22.46 16.99
CA LYS A 112 -2.94 -22.03 15.93
C LYS A 112 -2.78 -20.54 15.61
N GLU A 113 -2.73 -19.69 16.64
CA GLU A 113 -2.49 -18.24 16.48
C GLU A 113 -1.15 -17.98 15.75
N LYS A 114 -0.10 -18.75 16.06
CA LYS A 114 1.19 -18.70 15.37
C LYS A 114 1.07 -19.05 13.90
N GLU A 115 0.38 -20.14 13.56
CA GLU A 115 0.21 -20.56 12.17
C GLU A 115 -0.63 -19.55 11.36
N ASP A 116 -1.66 -18.94 11.96
CA ASP A 116 -2.45 -17.88 11.32
C ASP A 116 -1.62 -16.63 10.99
N LEU A 117 -0.66 -16.28 11.84
CA LEU A 117 0.28 -15.19 11.58
C LEU A 117 1.29 -15.54 10.49
N LYS A 118 1.82 -16.77 10.48
CA LYS A 118 2.69 -17.24 9.39
C LYS A 118 1.97 -17.24 8.04
N GLU A 119 0.71 -17.65 8.02
CA GLU A 119 -0.11 -17.61 6.80
C GLU A 119 -0.30 -16.16 6.32
N SER A 120 -0.51 -15.22 7.25
CA SER A 120 -0.61 -13.79 6.94
C SER A 120 0.71 -13.25 6.36
N LEU A 121 1.86 -13.69 6.88
CA LEU A 121 3.18 -13.34 6.35
C LEU A 121 3.42 -13.90 4.93
N ASN A 122 2.95 -15.11 4.65
CA ASN A 122 3.01 -15.69 3.31
C ASN A 122 2.11 -14.92 2.31
N LYS A 123 0.90 -14.54 2.75
CA LYS A 123 -0.05 -13.74 1.93
C LYS A 123 0.50 -12.36 1.57
N MET A 124 1.20 -11.72 2.51
CA MET A 124 1.82 -10.40 2.32
C MET A 124 2.70 -10.30 1.07
N GLN A 125 3.41 -11.38 0.71
CA GLN A 125 4.28 -11.42 -0.47
C GLN A 125 3.49 -11.31 -1.78
N ALA A 126 2.29 -11.90 -1.82
CA ALA A 126 1.41 -11.89 -2.97
C ALA A 126 0.48 -10.66 -3.01
N GLU A 127 0.49 -9.83 -1.97
CA GLU A 127 -0.44 -8.71 -1.84
C GLU A 127 -0.09 -7.53 -2.76
N THR A 128 -1.12 -6.94 -3.36
CA THR A 128 -0.99 -5.77 -4.24
C THR A 128 -1.29 -4.47 -3.50
N ASP A 129 -0.86 -3.34 -4.06
CA ASP A 129 -1.12 -2.00 -3.51
C ASP A 129 -2.61 -1.76 -3.23
N GLU A 130 -3.48 -2.14 -4.17
CA GLU A 130 -4.93 -1.95 -4.08
C GLU A 130 -5.58 -2.67 -2.88
N LYS A 131 -5.00 -3.78 -2.44
CA LYS A 131 -5.52 -4.62 -1.36
C LYS A 131 -4.73 -4.47 -0.06
N TRP A 132 -3.66 -3.69 -0.10
CA TRP A 132 -2.72 -3.57 1.00
C TRP A 132 -3.35 -3.01 2.27
N ASP A 133 -4.22 -2.01 2.15
CA ASP A 133 -4.88 -1.41 3.33
C ASP A 133 -5.82 -2.40 4.02
N ASN A 134 -6.53 -3.24 3.26
CA ASN A 134 -7.37 -4.29 3.81
C ASN A 134 -6.52 -5.35 4.50
N PHE A 135 -5.45 -5.82 3.85
CA PHE A 135 -4.51 -6.76 4.42
C PHE A 135 -3.90 -6.25 5.74
N LYS A 136 -3.47 -4.97 5.77
CA LYS A 136 -2.94 -4.31 6.97
C LYS A 136 -3.96 -4.32 8.10
N SER A 137 -5.20 -3.95 7.80
CA SER A 137 -6.28 -3.85 8.79
C SER A 137 -6.64 -5.22 9.39
N GLU A 138 -6.80 -6.24 8.53
CA GLU A 138 -7.09 -7.60 8.96
C GLU A 138 -5.95 -8.18 9.82
N THR A 139 -4.71 -8.00 9.38
CA THR A 139 -3.52 -8.50 10.09
C THR A 139 -3.35 -7.81 11.43
N ARG A 140 -3.52 -6.49 11.50
CA ARG A 140 -3.48 -5.74 12.77
C ARG A 140 -4.57 -6.21 13.74
N THR A 141 -5.79 -6.41 13.24
CA THR A 141 -6.88 -6.94 14.06
C THR A 141 -6.55 -8.32 14.64
N LYS A 142 -5.93 -9.20 13.85
CA LYS A 142 -5.45 -10.51 14.35
C LYS A 142 -4.38 -10.34 15.42
N MET A 143 -3.37 -9.50 15.18
CA MET A 143 -2.29 -9.25 16.14
C MET A 143 -2.81 -8.63 17.45
N ASP A 144 -3.80 -7.74 17.39
CA ASP A 144 -4.40 -7.12 18.57
C ASP A 144 -5.18 -8.14 19.42
N LYS A 145 -5.90 -9.07 18.78
CA LYS A 145 -6.57 -10.18 19.47
C LYS A 145 -5.56 -11.08 20.16
N ILE A 146 -4.54 -11.54 19.44
CA ILE A 146 -3.43 -12.33 19.99
C ILE A 146 -2.79 -11.61 21.17
N LYS A 147 -2.50 -10.30 21.03
CA LYS A 147 -1.91 -9.50 22.11
C LYS A 147 -2.81 -9.41 23.34
N ALA A 148 -4.14 -9.42 23.18
CA ALA A 148 -5.07 -9.52 24.30
C ALA A 148 -5.02 -10.92 24.92
N ASP A 149 -5.09 -11.97 24.10
CA ASP A 149 -5.07 -13.37 24.53
C ASP A 149 -3.76 -13.75 25.25
N LEU A 150 -2.64 -13.09 24.93
CA LEU A 150 -1.34 -13.31 25.60
C LEU A 150 -1.22 -12.60 26.96
N LYS A 151 -2.10 -11.64 27.26
CA LYS A 151 -2.11 -10.90 28.55
C LYS A 151 -2.94 -11.59 29.62
N ASP A 152 -3.92 -12.39 29.21
CA ASP A 152 -4.70 -13.28 30.09
C ASP A 152 -3.85 -14.47 30.57
#